data_AF-A0A8S3AF44-F1
#
_entry.id   AF-A0A8S3AF44-F1
#
_cell.length_a   1.000
_cell.length_b   1.000
_cell.length_c   1.000
_cell.angle_alpha   90.00
_cell.angle_beta   90.00
_cell.angle_gamma   90.00
#
_symmetry.space_group_name_H-M   'P 1'
#
loop_
_entity.id
_entity.type
_entity.pdbx_description
1 polymer ?
#
loop_
_entity_poly.entity_id
_entity_poly.type
_entity_poly.pdbx_seq_one_letter_code
_entity_poly.pdbx_strand_id
1 'polypeptide(L)' 'LILQTKLANPHYKPEMQAQTTLINFTVTKDGLEDQLLADVVAKVRFYLFTMFYSTAGVALSTHIC' A
#
# COMPACT_ATOMS: atom_id res chain seq x y z
N LEU A 1 -22.15 -12.11 -11.47
CA LEU A 1 -21.20 -11.95 -12.60
C LEU A 1 -20.42 -10.66 -12.36
N ILE A 2 -19.09 -10.68 -12.37
CA ILE A 2 -18.23 -9.49 -12.19
C ILE A 2 -17.45 -9.31 -13.49
N LEU A 3 -17.44 -8.09 -14.03
CA LEU A 3 -16.72 -7.72 -15.25
C LEU A 3 -15.66 -6.68 -14.90
N GLN A 4 -14.41 -6.93 -15.26
CA GLN A 4 -13.28 -6.04 -14.99
C GLN A 4 -12.71 -5.50 -16.31
N THR A 5 -12.43 -4.20 -16.34
CA THR A 5 -11.74 -3.53 -17.44
C THR A 5 -10.49 -2.80 -16.91
N LYS A 6 -9.44 -2.73 -17.73
CA LYS A 6 -8.23 -1.96 -17.42
C LYS A 6 -8.32 -0.50 -17.86
N LEU A 7 -9.36 -0.11 -18.58
CA LEU A 7 -9.53 1.26 -19.07
C LEU A 7 -10.01 2.16 -17.92
N ALA A 8 -9.24 3.20 -17.61
CA ALA A 8 -9.63 4.20 -16.62
C ALA A 8 -10.78 5.05 -17.18
N ASN A 9 -11.84 5.22 -16.37
CA ASN A 9 -13.03 6.01 -16.69
C ASN A 9 -13.64 5.80 -18.09
N PRO A 10 -14.14 4.59 -18.42
CA PRO A 10 -14.77 4.35 -19.70
C PRO A 10 -16.12 5.08 -19.77
N HIS A 11 -16.37 5.77 -20.88
CA HIS A 11 -17.67 6.42 -21.10
C HIS A 11 -18.70 5.38 -21.55
N TYR A 12 -19.40 4.78 -20.59
CA TYR A 12 -20.46 3.84 -20.85
C TYR A 12 -21.77 4.56 -21.17
N LYS A 13 -22.59 3.97 -22.04
CA LYS A 13 -23.94 4.46 -22.31
C LYS A 13 -24.79 4.42 -21.01
N PRO A 14 -25.72 5.37 -20.84
CA PRO A 14 -26.53 5.47 -19.63
C PRO A 14 -27.33 4.19 -19.32
N GLU A 15 -27.73 3.41 -20.34
CA GLU A 15 -28.44 2.15 -20.10
C GLU A 15 -27.57 1.13 -19.33
N MET A 16 -26.27 1.06 -19.61
CA MET A 16 -25.34 0.16 -18.94
C MET A 16 -24.95 0.64 -17.53
N GLN A 17 -24.97 1.96 -17.30
CA GLN A 17 -24.73 2.55 -15.98
C GLN A 17 -25.93 2.35 -15.04
N ALA A 18 -27.15 2.28 -15.56
CA ALA A 18 -28.34 2.01 -14.76
C ALA A 18 -28.45 0.52 -14.34
N GLN A 19 -27.95 -0.39 -15.17
CA GLN A 19 -28.08 -1.84 -14.94
C GLN A 19 -26.92 -2.44 -14.14
N THR A 20 -25.80 -1.72 -14.00
CA THR A 20 -24.59 -2.25 -13.37
C THR A 20 -23.99 -1.22 -12.41
N THR A 21 -23.57 -1.67 -11.22
CA THR A 21 -22.82 -0.81 -10.30
C THR A 21 -21.40 -0.65 -10.81
N LEU A 22 -21.09 0.54 -11.32
CA LEU A 22 -19.75 0.88 -11.79
C LEU A 22 -18.85 1.23 -10.61
N ILE A 23 -17.76 0.50 -10.41
CA ILE A 23 -16.75 0.80 -9.39
C ILE A 23 -15.48 1.30 -10.09
N ASN A 24 -15.12 2.55 -9.84
CA ASN A 24 -13.94 3.17 -10.43
C ASN A 24 -12.75 3.04 -9.49
N PHE A 25 -11.74 2.27 -9.88
CA PHE A 25 -10.48 2.10 -9.14
C PHE A 25 -9.38 3.07 -9.59
N THR A 26 -9.76 4.22 -10.15
CA THR A 26 -8.78 5.23 -10.55
C THR A 26 -8.05 5.75 -9.30
N VAL A 27 -6.73 5.57 -9.27
CA VAL A 27 -5.88 6.08 -8.19
C VAL A 27 -5.91 7.61 -8.28
N THR A 28 -6.36 8.27 -7.21
CA THR A 28 -6.25 9.73 -7.07
C THR A 28 -4.82 10.09 -6.68
N LYS A 29 -4.36 11.32 -6.97
CA LYS A 29 -3.01 11.78 -6.58
C LYS A 29 -2.79 11.63 -5.08
N ASP A 30 -3.76 12.06 -4.28
CA ASP A 30 -3.74 11.94 -2.82
C ASP A 30 -3.63 10.47 -2.37
N GLY A 31 -4.39 9.57 -3.01
CA GLY A 31 -4.31 8.13 -2.70
C GLY A 31 -2.97 7.49 -3.11
N LEU A 32 -2.32 8.02 -4.15
CA LEU A 32 -0.97 7.58 -4.54
C LEU A 32 0.08 8.09 -3.55
N GLU A 33 -0.05 9.32 -3.06
CA GLU A 33 0.82 9.90 -2.05
C GLU A 33 0.75 9.11 -0.73
N ASP A 34 -0.46 8.74 -0.29
CA ASP A 34 -0.65 7.89 0.89
C ASP A 34 -0.05 6.49 0.71
N GLN A 35 -0.18 5.89 -0.47
CA GLN A 35 0.43 4.59 -0.79
C GLN A 35 1.96 4.66 -0.74
N LEU A 36 2.54 5.69 -1.36
CA LEU A 36 3.98 5.93 -1.34
C LEU A 36 4.48 6.20 0.09
N LEU A 37 3.72 6.97 0.88
CA LEU A 37 4.06 7.27 2.27
C LEU A 37 4.04 6.01 3.13
N ALA A 38 3.02 5.15 2.96
CA ALA A 38 2.94 3.88 3.67
C ALA A 38 4.14 2.97 3.37
N ASP A 39 4.57 2.88 2.10
CA ASP A 39 5.75 2.11 1.70
C ASP A 39 7.04 2.64 2.34
N VAL A 40 7.23 3.95 2.37
CA VAL A 40 8.41 4.58 2.99
C VAL A 40 8.40 4.34 4.50
N VAL A 41 7.27 4.51 5.17
CA VAL A 41 7.14 4.28 6.62
C VAL A 41 7.38 2.82 6.98
N ALA A 42 6.82 1.88 6.22
CA ALA A 42 7.04 0.45 6.43
C ALA A 42 8.53 0.09 6.33
N LYS A 43 9.22 0.65 5.31
CA LYS A 43 10.64 0.43 5.10
C LYS A 43 11.49 1.02 6.23
N VAL A 44 11.19 2.25 6.66
CA VAL A 44 11.88 2.90 7.80
C VAL A 44 11.67 2.13 9.11
N ARG A 45 10.44 1.68 9.39
CA ARG A 45 10.11 0.86 10.57
C ARG A 45 10.86 -0.47 10.57
N PHE A 46 10.96 -1.12 9.41
CA PHE A 46 11.72 -2.36 9.24
C PHE A 46 13.22 -2.16 9.51
N TYR A 47 13.82 -1.10 8.96
CA TYR A 47 15.24 -0.80 9.21
C TYR A 47 15.51 -0.45 10.67
N LEU A 48 14.67 0.38 11.30
CA LEU A 48 14.81 0.67 12.73
C LEU A 48 14.71 -0.62 13.55
N PHE A 49 13.68 -1.43 13.31
CA PHE A 49 13.48 -2.69 14.04
C PHE A 49 14.71 -3.60 13.92
N THR A 50 15.25 -3.76 12.71
CA THR A 50 16.46 -4.55 12.46
C THR A 50 17.67 -4.00 13.22
N MET A 51 17.86 -2.67 13.21
CA MET A 51 18.96 -2.03 13.94
C MET A 51 18.81 -2.20 15.46
N PHE A 52 17.61 -2.01 16.02
CA PHE A 52 17.37 -2.17 17.45
C PHE A 52 17.54 -3.62 17.92
N TYR A 53 17.04 -4.62 17.18
CA TYR A 53 17.24 -6.03 17.51
C TYR A 53 18.71 -6.47 17.36
N SER A 54 19.41 -5.96 16.35
CA SER A 54 20.84 -6.22 16.18
C SER A 54 21.66 -5.63 17.34
N THR A 55 21.39 -4.39 17.74
CA THR A 55 22.11 -3.70 18.83
C THR A 55 21.80 -4.29 20.21
N ALA A 56 20.55 -4.68 20.47
CA ALA A 56 20.16 -5.38 21.70
C ALA A 56 20.74 -6.80 21.78
N GLY A 57 20.88 -7.49 20.64
CA GLY A 57 21.51 -8.81 20.55
C GLY A 57 23.02 -8.80 20.81
N VAL A 58 23.74 -7.76 20.39
CA VAL A 58 25.18 -7.64 20.72
C VAL A 58 25.42 -7.18 22.16
N ALA A 59 24.52 -6.39 22.76
CA ALA A 59 24.67 -5.92 24.14
C ALA A 59 24.53 -7.03 25.20
N LEU A 60 23.77 -8.10 24.93
CA LEU A 60 23.67 -9.25 25.85
C LEU A 60 24.90 -10.18 25.81
N SER A 61 25.69 -10.14 24.73
CA SER A 61 26.88 -10.99 24.58
C SER A 61 28.12 -10.38 25.26
N THR A 62 28.24 -9.05 25.28
CA THR A 62 29.39 -8.36 25.88
C THR A 62 29.32 -8.20 27.40
N HIS A 63 28.22 -8.62 28.04
CA HIS A 63 28.05 -8.57 29.51
C HIS A 63 28.13 -9.95 30.19
N ILE A 64 28.40 -11.02 29.43
CA ILE A 64 28.54 -12.40 29.93
C ILE A 64 29.97 -12.97 29.72
N CYS A 65 30.90 -12.19 29.15
CA CYS A 65 32.33 -12.56 29.13
C CYS A 65 33.10 -11.89 30.26
#